data_AF-A0A3D5CTJ1-F1
#
_entry.id   AF-A0A3D5CTJ1-F1
#
_cell.length_a   1.000
_cell.length_b   1.000
_cell.length_c   1.000
_cell.angle_alpha   90.00
_cell.angle_beta   90.00
_cell.angle_gamma   90.00
#
_symmetry.space_group_name_H-M   'P 1'
#
loop_
_entity.id
_entity.type
_entity.pdbx_description
1 polymer ?
#
loop_
_entity_poly.entity_id
_entity_poly.type
_entity_poly.pdbx_seq_one_letter_code
_entity_poly.pdbx_strand_id
1 'polypeptide(L)'
;LLYIIIGVYNLPTFPHRKHHFISFFLFPSEKIWLSGLFAIIAVSFIIILFVHFLQGKKQQVGEPLDEEKALNILDTFGGNSDSQLIFLKDKRMFIYEKDQVGTVLLQFACYNNKCIVMGDPSGKKEDFPAAIEAFIEETDRLCYLPVFYETSEEIVMILHEFGYDFIKMGEEAHVELANFTTSGKKMKGSRAILNRIDREGFTFEIIQPPFSATQMTELKQISDQWLGSRKEKGFSLGFFSEDYLQRAPIAVLKDPQQDLVAFASIMPTYTDNKIGTIDLMRYDPEKAPAGSMDYLFLHLFEYMKEEQIEFFNLGMAPLSNVGTSRKSFIQERIAYLVYEFGSHFYSFHGLREYKDKYATHWTSRYTSYSRDSWIAYVMIALLIIDNAPVDHKKRLVGLKKWLQKR
;
A
#
# COMPACT_ATOMS: atom_id res chain seq x y z
N LEU A 1 -8.22 4.86 33.72
CA LEU A 1 -9.23 3.81 33.44
C LEU A 1 -9.44 2.88 34.62
N LEU A 2 -8.44 2.10 35.05
CA LEU A 2 -8.58 1.17 36.19
C LEU A 2 -9.09 1.84 37.48
N TYR A 3 -8.57 3.01 37.85
CA TYR A 3 -9.02 3.78 39.04
C TYR A 3 -10.50 4.20 38.96
N ILE A 4 -11.01 4.47 37.76
CA ILE A 4 -12.42 4.83 37.53
C ILE A 4 -13.29 3.57 37.61
N ILE A 5 -12.84 2.45 37.03
CA ILE A 5 -13.56 1.17 37.07
C ILE A 5 -13.71 0.69 38.52
N ILE A 6 -12.64 0.75 39.31
CA ILE A 6 -12.68 0.39 40.74
C ILE A 6 -13.59 1.35 41.51
N GLY A 7 -13.58 2.65 41.18
CA GLY A 7 -14.49 3.63 41.78
C GLY A 7 -15.96 3.37 41.49
N VAL A 8 -16.33 3.14 40.23
CA VAL A 8 -17.71 2.86 39.79
C VAL A 8 -18.20 1.54 40.35
N TYR A 9 -17.35 0.52 40.39
CA TYR A 9 -17.69 -0.77 40.96
C TYR A 9 -17.93 -0.70 42.47
N ASN A 10 -17.23 0.20 43.18
CA ASN A 10 -17.40 0.42 44.63
C ASN A 10 -18.57 1.37 44.99
N LEU A 11 -19.37 1.82 44.01
CA LEU A 11 -20.55 2.64 44.30
C LEU A 11 -21.61 1.80 45.03
N PRO A 12 -22.28 2.34 46.07
CA PRO A 12 -23.32 1.62 46.81
C PRO A 12 -24.49 1.12 45.95
N THR A 13 -24.70 1.76 44.80
CA THR A 13 -25.77 1.48 43.85
C THR A 13 -25.39 0.44 42.78
N PHE A 14 -24.12 0.01 42.74
CA PHE A 14 -23.65 -0.95 41.75
C PHE A 14 -24.03 -2.38 42.16
N PRO A 15 -24.68 -3.18 41.29
CA PRO A 15 -25.15 -4.51 41.66
C PRO A 15 -23.98 -5.50 41.82
N HIS A 16 -23.57 -5.74 43.07
CA HIS A 16 -22.54 -6.74 43.38
C HIS A 16 -23.10 -8.16 43.26
N ARG A 17 -22.69 -8.91 42.23
CA ARG A 17 -22.89 -10.37 42.19
C ARG A 17 -21.83 -11.02 43.08
N LYS A 18 -22.27 -11.87 44.02
CA LYS A 18 -21.47 -12.53 45.07
C LYS A 18 -20.20 -13.19 44.53
N HIS A 19 -19.06 -12.49 44.58
CA HIS A 19 -17.72 -13.09 44.51
C HIS A 19 -16.83 -12.46 45.57
N HIS A 20 -15.93 -13.26 46.16
CA HIS A 20 -14.95 -12.83 47.16
C HIS A 20 -14.10 -11.68 46.62
N PHE A 21 -14.37 -10.47 47.08
CA PHE A 21 -13.62 -9.28 46.70
C PHE A 21 -12.35 -9.17 47.54
N ILE A 22 -11.24 -8.80 46.90
CA ILE A 22 -9.97 -8.53 47.57
C ILE A 22 -10.14 -7.22 48.35
N SER A 23 -10.11 -7.27 49.68
CA SER A 23 -10.28 -6.13 50.60
C SER A 23 -9.33 -4.95 50.36
N PHE A 24 -8.29 -5.15 49.55
CA PHE A 24 -7.30 -4.16 49.15
C PHE A 24 -7.86 -3.03 48.26
N PHE A 25 -8.96 -3.24 47.53
CA PHE A 25 -9.48 -2.28 46.55
C PHE A 25 -10.65 -1.41 47.06
N LEU A 26 -10.88 -1.37 48.38
CA LEU A 26 -11.95 -0.56 48.97
C LEU A 26 -11.47 0.88 49.22
N PHE A 27 -12.12 1.86 48.57
CA PHE A 27 -11.93 3.26 48.92
C PHE A 27 -12.69 3.54 50.23
N PRO A 28 -12.05 4.13 51.26
CA PRO A 28 -12.70 4.35 52.55
C PRO A 28 -13.87 5.35 52.50
N SER A 29 -13.90 6.21 51.47
CA SER A 29 -15.04 7.11 51.20
C SER A 29 -15.03 7.63 49.76
N GLU A 30 -16.20 8.05 49.26
CA GLU A 30 -16.35 8.73 47.97
C GLU A 30 -15.49 10.00 47.87
N LYS A 31 -15.32 10.73 48.98
CA LYS A 31 -14.49 11.93 49.04
C LYS A 31 -13.01 11.64 48.80
N ILE A 32 -12.50 10.53 49.33
CA ILE A 32 -11.12 10.08 49.12
C ILE A 32 -10.92 9.60 47.68
N TRP A 33 -11.92 8.93 47.11
CA TRP A 33 -11.87 8.54 45.71
C TRP A 33 -11.83 9.76 44.77
N LEU A 34 -12.70 10.75 45.00
CA LEU A 34 -12.75 12.00 44.23
C LEU A 34 -11.46 12.81 44.36
N SER A 35 -10.89 12.95 45.57
CA SER A 35 -9.64 13.68 45.76
C SER A 35 -8.47 13.00 45.04
N GLY A 36 -8.40 11.66 45.07
CA GLY A 36 -7.42 10.91 44.29
C GLY A 36 -7.62 11.04 42.78
N LEU A 37 -8.87 11.09 42.30
CA LEU A 37 -9.16 11.35 40.88
C LEU A 37 -8.68 12.75 40.46
N PHE A 38 -8.97 13.78 41.25
CA PHE A 38 -8.50 15.14 40.97
C PHE A 38 -6.97 15.24 41.02
N ALA A 39 -6.31 14.54 41.94
CA ALA A 39 -4.85 14.47 41.98
C ALA A 39 -4.28 13.81 40.72
N ILE A 40 -4.86 12.68 40.26
CA ILE A 40 -4.44 12.02 39.00
C ILE A 40 -4.63 12.96 37.80
N ILE A 41 -5.76 13.68 37.73
CA ILE A 41 -6.01 14.64 36.65
C ILE A 41 -5.00 15.78 36.70
N ALA A 42 -4.73 16.35 37.87
CA ALA A 42 -3.76 17.43 38.05
C ALA A 42 -2.34 16.99 37.67
N VAL A 43 -1.89 15.82 38.13
CA VAL A 43 -0.58 15.25 37.77
C VAL A 43 -0.51 14.96 36.28
N SER A 44 -1.55 14.37 35.70
CA SER A 44 -1.60 14.10 34.25
C SER A 44 -1.54 15.40 33.44
N PHE A 45 -2.24 16.43 33.89
CA PHE A 45 -2.23 17.75 33.26
C PHE A 45 -0.84 18.40 33.32
N ILE A 46 -0.16 18.34 34.48
CA ILE A 46 1.21 18.82 34.64
C ILE A 46 2.17 18.04 33.73
N ILE A 47 2.04 16.71 33.66
CA ILE A 47 2.85 15.88 32.77
C ILE A 47 2.62 16.25 31.31
N ILE A 48 1.36 16.45 30.89
CA ILE A 48 1.03 16.88 29.52
C ILE A 48 1.66 18.24 29.21
N LEU A 49 1.55 19.21 30.13
CA LEU A 49 2.19 20.52 29.95
C LEU A 49 3.71 20.43 29.89
N PHE A 50 4.32 19.61 30.74
CA PHE A 50 5.76 19.39 30.76
C PHE A 50 6.24 18.73 29.46
N VAL A 51 5.54 17.68 29.00
CA VAL A 51 5.79 17.05 27.70
C VAL A 51 5.62 18.06 26.57
N HIS A 52 4.57 18.88 26.60
CA HIS A 52 4.35 19.91 25.58
C HIS A 52 5.42 21.01 25.59
N PHE A 53 5.93 21.37 26.77
CA PHE A 53 7.03 22.32 26.94
C PHE A 53 8.36 21.77 26.42
N LEU A 54 8.63 20.47 26.64
CA LEU A 54 9.82 19.80 26.14
C LEU A 54 9.73 19.37 24.67
N GLN A 55 8.52 19.26 24.13
CA GLN A 55 8.31 18.88 22.73
C GLN A 55 8.90 19.94 21.79
N GLY A 56 9.97 19.54 21.08
CA GLY A 56 10.53 20.33 19.99
C GLY A 56 9.57 20.48 18.82
N LYS A 57 9.99 21.24 17.80
CA LYS A 57 9.24 21.33 16.54
C LYS A 57 9.15 19.94 15.90
N LYS A 58 7.96 19.55 15.46
CA LYS A 58 7.78 18.31 14.69
C LYS A 58 8.53 18.42 13.36
N GLN A 59 9.61 17.66 13.24
CA GLN A 59 10.35 17.50 12.00
C GLN A 59 9.78 16.31 11.23
N GLN A 60 9.65 16.44 9.92
CA GLN A 60 9.26 15.34 9.05
C GLN A 60 10.54 14.66 8.56
N VAL A 61 10.57 13.33 8.61
CA VAL A 61 11.66 12.52 8.04
C VAL A 61 11.65 12.59 6.51
N GLY A 62 12.83 12.51 5.91
CA GLY A 62 13.04 12.56 4.46
C GLY A 62 12.59 13.88 3.82
N GLU A 63 12.50 13.89 2.50
CA GLU A 63 12.16 15.05 1.67
C GLU A 63 10.87 14.83 0.86
N PRO A 64 10.15 15.90 0.45
CA PRO A 64 9.12 15.76 -0.58
C PRO A 64 9.74 15.26 -1.90
N LEU A 65 8.91 14.73 -2.81
CA LEU A 65 9.38 14.25 -4.11
C LEU A 65 10.15 15.34 -4.87
N ASP A 66 11.42 15.03 -5.17
CA ASP A 66 12.26 15.65 -6.18
C ASP A 66 12.32 14.68 -7.38
N GLU A 67 11.57 15.00 -8.42
CA GLU A 67 11.40 14.12 -9.58
C GLU A 67 12.72 13.88 -10.32
N GLU A 68 13.61 14.87 -10.38
CA GLU A 68 14.88 14.79 -11.10
C GLU A 68 15.83 13.82 -10.39
N LYS A 69 15.98 13.96 -9.07
CA LYS A 69 16.81 13.04 -8.28
C LYS A 69 16.28 11.61 -8.32
N ALA A 70 14.95 11.43 -8.19
CA ALA A 70 14.34 10.12 -8.22
C ALA A 70 14.56 9.42 -9.58
N LEU A 71 14.31 10.14 -10.69
CA LEU A 71 14.56 9.61 -12.03
C LEU A 71 16.04 9.28 -12.24
N ASN A 72 16.96 10.15 -11.83
CA ASN A 72 18.39 9.90 -11.99
C ASN A 72 18.83 8.60 -11.30
N ILE A 73 18.31 8.29 -10.11
CA ILE A 73 18.60 7.02 -9.42
C ILE A 73 18.00 5.84 -10.18
N LEU A 74 16.73 5.95 -10.60
CA LEU A 74 16.00 4.88 -11.27
C LEU A 74 16.59 4.54 -12.65
N ASP A 75 16.98 5.55 -13.42
CA ASP A 75 17.58 5.37 -14.75
C ASP A 75 19.04 4.89 -14.67
N THR A 76 19.79 5.31 -13.65
CA THR A 76 21.22 4.98 -13.53
C THR A 76 21.46 3.63 -12.85
N PHE A 77 20.75 3.36 -11.76
CA PHE A 77 20.99 2.19 -10.90
C PHE A 77 19.86 1.16 -10.93
N GLY A 78 18.69 1.52 -11.48
CA GLY A 78 17.54 0.65 -11.61
C GLY A 78 16.51 0.82 -10.49
N GLY A 79 15.41 0.08 -10.61
CA GLY A 79 14.28 0.09 -9.68
C GLY A 79 13.63 -1.27 -9.51
N ASN A 80 12.34 -1.24 -9.21
CA ASN A 80 11.49 -2.40 -8.98
C ASN A 80 10.04 -2.10 -9.44
N SER A 81 9.14 -3.08 -9.30
CA SER A 81 7.73 -2.96 -9.72
C SER A 81 6.98 -1.78 -9.09
N ASP A 82 7.41 -1.35 -7.91
CA ASP A 82 6.71 -0.33 -7.12
C ASP A 82 7.32 1.06 -7.30
N SER A 83 8.51 1.15 -7.92
CA SER A 83 9.32 2.37 -7.98
C SER A 83 8.59 3.54 -8.64
N GLN A 84 7.79 3.26 -9.67
CA GLN A 84 7.04 4.27 -10.39
C GLN A 84 5.97 4.97 -9.52
N LEU A 85 5.45 4.28 -8.48
CA LEU A 85 4.39 4.81 -7.61
C LEU A 85 4.80 6.10 -6.90
N ILE A 86 6.10 6.39 -6.78
CA ILE A 86 6.59 7.63 -6.16
C ILE A 86 6.07 8.88 -6.90
N PHE A 87 5.85 8.81 -8.22
CA PHE A 87 5.38 9.92 -9.05
C PHE A 87 3.90 10.25 -8.87
N LEU A 88 3.17 9.50 -8.04
CA LEU A 88 1.82 9.87 -7.59
C LEU A 88 1.82 11.05 -6.60
N LYS A 89 3.00 11.46 -6.10
CA LYS A 89 3.19 12.63 -5.22
C LYS A 89 2.46 12.52 -3.86
N ASP A 90 2.08 11.30 -3.48
CA ASP A 90 1.45 10.97 -2.20
C ASP A 90 2.43 10.40 -1.17
N LYS A 91 3.66 10.09 -1.60
CA LYS A 91 4.77 9.59 -0.80
C LYS A 91 5.87 10.64 -0.64
N ARG A 92 6.62 10.52 0.45
CA ARG A 92 7.91 11.19 0.68
C ARG A 92 9.03 10.27 0.18
N MET A 93 10.21 10.86 0.05
CA MET A 93 11.41 10.15 -0.37
C MET A 93 12.52 10.29 0.67
N PHE A 94 13.35 9.27 0.78
CA PHE A 94 14.64 9.31 1.44
C PHE A 94 15.68 8.81 0.45
N ILE A 95 16.74 9.60 0.25
CA ILE A 95 17.86 9.21 -0.59
C ILE A 95 19.05 8.91 0.31
N TYR A 96 19.64 7.74 0.11
CA TYR A 96 20.96 7.45 0.64
C TYR A 96 22.01 7.92 -0.36
N GLU A 97 22.90 8.79 0.12
CA GLU A 97 24.02 9.31 -0.66
C GLU A 97 25.31 8.62 -0.23
N LYS A 98 26.07 8.13 -1.21
CA LYS A 98 27.41 7.59 -1.02
C LYS A 98 28.35 8.37 -1.92
N ASP A 99 29.43 8.89 -1.33
CA ASP A 99 30.40 9.74 -2.05
C ASP A 99 29.73 10.94 -2.79
N GLN A 100 28.72 11.56 -2.16
CA GLN A 100 27.92 12.66 -2.71
C GLN A 100 27.04 12.30 -3.93
N VAL A 101 26.82 11.00 -4.17
CA VAL A 101 25.92 10.51 -5.21
C VAL A 101 24.75 9.80 -4.55
N GLY A 102 23.52 10.21 -4.89
CA GLY A 102 22.31 9.47 -4.50
C GLY A 102 22.31 8.11 -5.18
N THR A 103 22.34 7.04 -4.38
CA THR A 103 22.48 5.65 -4.88
C THR A 103 21.24 4.82 -4.61
N VAL A 104 20.53 5.10 -3.52
CA VAL A 104 19.34 4.34 -3.10
C VAL A 104 18.22 5.30 -2.76
N LEU A 105 17.01 4.96 -3.21
CA LEU A 105 15.77 5.68 -2.98
C LEU A 105 14.81 4.81 -2.19
N LEU A 106 14.31 5.34 -1.07
CA LEU A 106 13.19 4.78 -0.31
C LEU A 106 11.99 5.70 -0.47
N GLN A 107 10.87 5.15 -0.93
CA GLN A 107 9.58 5.84 -0.96
C GLN A 107 8.73 5.43 0.25
N PHE A 108 8.16 6.40 0.95
CA PHE A 108 7.41 6.11 2.18
C PHE A 108 6.35 7.15 2.50
N ALA A 109 5.36 6.78 3.30
CA ALA A 109 4.39 7.70 3.88
C ALA A 109 4.32 7.51 5.40
N CYS A 110 4.14 8.60 6.15
CA CYS A 110 4.09 8.51 7.60
C CYS A 110 2.68 8.77 8.16
N TYR A 111 2.23 7.88 9.04
CA TYR A 111 1.02 8.04 9.83
C TYR A 111 1.37 7.94 11.32
N ASN A 112 1.07 9.01 12.07
CA ASN A 112 1.54 9.21 13.44
C ASN A 112 3.07 9.09 13.55
N ASN A 113 3.57 8.05 14.23
CA ASN A 113 4.99 7.75 14.36
C ASN A 113 5.41 6.55 13.51
N LYS A 114 4.56 6.04 12.63
CA LYS A 114 4.91 4.95 11.70
C LYS A 114 5.27 5.55 10.36
N CYS A 115 6.45 5.24 9.84
CA CYS A 115 6.83 5.58 8.48
C CYS A 115 6.86 4.31 7.65
N ILE A 116 5.89 4.19 6.77
CA ILE A 116 5.63 2.99 5.99
C ILE A 116 6.36 3.13 4.67
N VAL A 117 7.44 2.38 4.52
CA VAL A 117 8.22 2.25 3.28
C VAL A 117 7.48 1.31 2.34
N MET A 118 7.30 1.73 1.09
CA MET A 118 6.60 0.96 0.06
C MET A 118 7.61 0.18 -0.79
N GLY A 119 7.49 -1.15 -0.75
CA GLY A 119 8.31 -2.06 -1.53
C GLY A 119 9.76 -2.14 -1.09
N ASP A 120 10.58 -2.72 -1.96
CA ASP A 120 12.02 -2.78 -1.78
C ASP A 120 12.67 -1.41 -2.07
N PRO A 121 13.88 -1.12 -1.55
CA PRO A 121 14.64 0.04 -1.98
C PRO A 121 14.87 0.03 -3.50
N SER A 122 14.88 1.20 -4.11
CA SER A 122 15.21 1.39 -5.53
C SER A 122 16.64 1.88 -5.66
N GLY A 123 17.33 1.50 -6.73
CA GLY A 123 18.70 1.91 -7.02
C GLY A 123 19.74 0.81 -6.76
N LYS A 124 20.91 1.20 -6.28
CA LYS A 124 22.09 0.34 -6.23
C LYS A 124 22.03 -0.68 -5.10
N LYS A 125 21.86 -1.96 -5.46
CA LYS A 125 21.65 -3.07 -4.52
C LYS A 125 22.74 -3.22 -3.46
N GLU A 126 24.01 -2.98 -3.82
CA GLU A 126 25.13 -3.14 -2.87
C GLU A 126 25.06 -2.13 -1.71
N ASP A 127 24.35 -1.02 -1.89
CA ASP A 127 24.21 0.04 -0.90
C ASP A 127 22.90 -0.10 -0.08
N PHE A 128 22.05 -1.10 -0.36
CA PHE A 128 20.78 -1.29 0.35
C PHE A 128 20.93 -1.48 1.87
N PRO A 129 21.85 -2.31 2.39
CA PRO A 129 22.00 -2.47 3.85
C PRO A 129 22.34 -1.13 4.54
N ALA A 130 23.28 -0.37 3.97
CA ALA A 130 23.70 0.91 4.51
C ALA A 130 22.60 1.99 4.40
N ALA A 131 21.83 1.97 3.30
CA ALA A 131 20.69 2.87 3.12
C ALA A 131 19.56 2.60 4.13
N ILE A 132 19.26 1.32 4.37
CA ILE A 132 18.26 0.89 5.36
C ILE A 132 18.71 1.30 6.77
N GLU A 133 19.97 1.05 7.13
CA GLU A 133 20.55 1.47 8.41
C GLU A 133 20.42 2.99 8.60
N ALA A 134 20.88 3.79 7.62
CA ALA A 134 20.80 5.24 7.68
C ALA A 134 19.35 5.75 7.82
N PHE A 135 18.40 5.11 7.15
CA PHE A 135 16.99 5.44 7.29
C PHE A 135 16.42 5.10 8.68
N ILE A 136 16.80 3.94 9.23
CA ILE A 136 16.42 3.53 10.59
C ILE A 136 17.01 4.52 11.61
N GLU A 137 18.27 4.93 11.47
CA GLU A 137 18.90 5.93 12.34
C GLU A 137 18.23 7.31 12.25
N GLU A 138 17.90 7.78 11.03
CA GLU A 138 17.22 9.06 10.86
C GLU A 138 15.82 9.04 11.47
N THR A 139 15.07 7.98 11.23
CA THR A 139 13.72 7.82 11.79
C THR A 139 13.76 7.71 13.30
N ASP A 140 14.70 6.96 13.88
CA ASP A 140 14.86 6.82 15.34
C ASP A 140 15.18 8.17 16.01
N ARG A 141 16.12 8.94 15.44
CA ARG A 141 16.44 10.31 15.91
C ARG A 141 15.21 11.22 15.95
N LEU A 142 14.26 10.99 15.05
CA LEU A 142 13.02 11.76 14.93
C LEU A 142 11.81 11.07 15.61
N CYS A 143 12.05 10.02 16.39
CA CYS A 143 11.05 9.22 17.10
C CYS A 143 9.98 8.59 16.19
N TYR A 144 10.37 8.27 14.95
CA TYR A 144 9.60 7.46 14.02
C TYR A 144 10.04 6.00 14.10
N LEU A 145 9.10 5.10 13.81
CA LEU A 145 9.32 3.66 13.74
C LEU A 145 9.03 3.23 12.31
N PRO A 146 10.05 2.94 11.49
CA PRO A 146 9.82 2.54 10.12
C PRO A 146 9.20 1.15 10.06
N VAL A 147 8.32 0.96 9.08
CA VAL A 147 7.66 -0.29 8.73
C VAL A 147 7.89 -0.49 7.25
N PHE A 148 8.39 -1.64 6.85
CA PHE A 148 8.67 -1.93 5.44
C PHE A 148 7.55 -2.83 4.92
N TYR A 149 6.81 -2.34 3.94
CA TYR A 149 5.59 -2.95 3.42
C TYR A 149 5.84 -3.55 2.03
N GLU A 150 5.34 -4.76 1.79
CA GLU A 150 5.50 -5.49 0.52
C GLU A 150 6.96 -5.72 0.09
N THR A 151 7.83 -5.95 1.07
CA THR A 151 9.24 -6.27 0.82
C THR A 151 9.46 -7.70 0.37
N SER A 152 10.53 -7.92 -0.39
CA SER A 152 11.06 -9.24 -0.74
C SER A 152 11.76 -9.91 0.44
N GLU A 153 11.99 -11.22 0.29
CA GLU A 153 12.77 -12.01 1.26
C GLU A 153 14.18 -11.45 1.47
N GLU A 154 14.82 -10.91 0.42
CA GLU A 154 16.15 -10.29 0.49
C GLU A 154 16.17 -9.14 1.51
N ILE A 155 15.20 -8.22 1.41
CA ILE A 155 15.10 -7.06 2.31
C ILE A 155 14.68 -7.49 3.73
N VAL A 156 13.83 -8.50 3.87
CA VAL A 156 13.50 -9.08 5.19
C VAL A 156 14.75 -9.59 5.90
N MET A 157 15.65 -10.27 5.19
CA MET A 157 16.88 -10.78 5.78
C MET A 157 17.81 -9.66 6.26
N ILE A 158 17.92 -8.57 5.49
CA ILE A 158 18.66 -7.37 5.92
C ILE A 158 18.02 -6.76 7.17
N LEU A 159 16.70 -6.57 7.17
CA LEU A 159 15.97 -5.97 8.28
C LEU A 159 16.04 -6.79 9.56
N HIS A 160 16.14 -8.12 9.45
CA HIS A 160 16.29 -9.01 10.60
C HIS A 160 17.57 -8.71 11.40
N GLU A 161 18.64 -8.23 10.75
CA GLU A 161 19.88 -7.80 11.44
C GLU A 161 19.64 -6.57 12.33
N PHE A 162 18.64 -5.74 12.00
CA PHE A 162 18.25 -4.54 12.76
C PHE A 162 17.11 -4.79 13.76
N GLY A 163 16.82 -6.05 14.09
CA GLY A 163 15.81 -6.40 15.10
C GLY A 163 14.36 -6.24 14.64
N TYR A 164 14.12 -6.31 13.33
CA TYR A 164 12.77 -6.36 12.77
C TYR A 164 12.21 -7.79 12.83
N ASP A 165 10.93 -7.88 13.17
CA ASP A 165 10.11 -9.06 12.90
C ASP A 165 9.37 -8.87 11.57
N PHE A 166 8.92 -9.96 10.96
CA PHE A 166 8.16 -9.92 9.72
C PHE A 166 6.92 -10.80 9.77
N ILE A 167 5.93 -10.44 8.96
CA ILE A 167 4.78 -11.29 8.65
C ILE A 167 4.68 -11.42 7.13
N LYS A 168 4.33 -12.61 6.66
CA LYS A 168 3.96 -12.78 5.26
C LYS A 168 2.66 -12.04 4.99
N MET A 169 2.67 -11.17 3.98
CA MET A 169 1.55 -10.32 3.63
C MET A 169 0.72 -10.91 2.50
N GLY A 170 1.39 -11.55 1.54
CA GLY A 170 0.75 -12.15 0.38
C GLY A 170 1.79 -12.71 -0.58
N GLU A 171 1.36 -12.91 -1.82
CA GLU A 171 2.23 -13.37 -2.90
C GLU A 171 1.92 -12.58 -4.17
N GLU A 172 2.94 -12.22 -4.93
CA GLU A 172 2.82 -11.69 -6.29
C GLU A 172 2.83 -12.82 -7.30
N ALA A 173 2.03 -12.70 -8.34
CA ALA A 173 1.95 -13.70 -9.40
C ALA A 173 2.77 -13.24 -10.60
N HIS A 174 3.74 -14.07 -11.01
CA HIS A 174 4.59 -13.78 -12.16
C HIS A 174 4.28 -14.70 -13.33
N VAL A 175 4.26 -14.15 -14.53
CA VAL A 175 4.10 -14.89 -15.80
C VAL A 175 5.42 -14.81 -16.56
N GLU A 176 6.05 -15.95 -16.81
CA GLU A 176 7.22 -16.04 -17.70
C GLU A 176 6.78 -15.84 -19.16
N LEU A 177 7.22 -14.74 -19.78
CA LEU A 177 6.73 -14.31 -21.09
C LEU A 177 7.38 -15.10 -22.25
N ALA A 178 8.65 -15.48 -22.11
CA ALA A 178 9.37 -16.28 -23.11
C ALA A 178 8.60 -17.56 -23.48
N ASN A 179 8.11 -18.26 -22.46
CA ASN A 179 7.35 -19.51 -22.59
C ASN A 179 5.83 -19.31 -22.67
N PHE A 180 5.34 -18.08 -22.56
CA PHE A 180 3.91 -17.81 -22.62
C PHE A 180 3.36 -18.17 -24.00
N THR A 181 2.27 -18.95 -24.00
CA THR A 181 1.49 -19.28 -25.18
C THR A 181 0.03 -19.41 -24.83
N THR A 182 -0.83 -18.90 -25.70
CA THR A 182 -2.27 -19.14 -25.61
C THR A 182 -2.65 -20.54 -26.08
N SER A 183 -1.72 -21.36 -26.61
CA SER A 183 -1.96 -22.72 -27.10
C SER A 183 -2.19 -23.77 -25.98
N GLY A 184 -2.67 -24.96 -26.34
CA GLY A 184 -2.87 -26.08 -25.40
C GLY A 184 -4.23 -26.14 -24.69
N LYS A 185 -4.42 -27.17 -23.85
CA LYS A 185 -5.72 -27.46 -23.20
C LYS A 185 -6.03 -26.51 -22.04
N LYS A 186 -5.01 -26.11 -21.25
CA LYS A 186 -5.16 -25.19 -20.10
C LYS A 186 -5.74 -23.84 -20.53
N MET A 187 -5.30 -23.32 -21.68
CA MET A 187 -5.68 -22.00 -22.20
C MET A 187 -6.94 -22.00 -23.09
N LYS A 188 -7.68 -23.12 -23.20
CA LYS A 188 -8.88 -23.20 -24.06
C LYS A 188 -9.93 -22.14 -23.72
N GLY A 189 -10.15 -21.87 -22.43
CA GLY A 189 -11.09 -20.85 -21.97
C GLY A 189 -10.66 -19.44 -22.38
N SER A 190 -9.42 -19.08 -22.08
CA SER A 190 -8.83 -17.78 -22.44
C SER A 190 -8.83 -17.54 -23.96
N ARG A 191 -8.49 -18.55 -24.78
CA ARG A 191 -8.60 -18.46 -26.25
C ARG A 191 -10.03 -18.25 -26.73
N ALA A 192 -11.01 -18.89 -26.09
CA ALA A 192 -12.41 -18.73 -26.47
C ALA A 192 -12.90 -17.29 -26.18
N ILE A 193 -12.40 -16.67 -25.11
CA ILE A 193 -12.66 -15.26 -24.80
C ILE A 193 -12.03 -14.36 -25.86
N LEU A 194 -10.74 -14.56 -26.16
CA LEU A 194 -9.99 -13.82 -27.19
C LEU A 194 -10.72 -13.82 -28.54
N ASN A 195 -10.96 -15.02 -29.09
CA ASN A 195 -11.64 -15.20 -30.37
C ASN A 195 -13.08 -14.67 -30.42
N ARG A 196 -13.75 -14.56 -29.26
CA ARG A 196 -15.10 -14.01 -29.19
C ARG A 196 -15.06 -12.50 -29.27
N ILE A 197 -14.21 -11.87 -28.45
CA ILE A 197 -14.07 -10.40 -28.40
C ILE A 197 -13.55 -9.87 -29.74
N ASP A 198 -12.59 -10.56 -30.38
CA ASP A 198 -12.12 -10.22 -31.73
C ASP A 198 -13.25 -10.29 -32.77
N ARG A 199 -14.10 -11.33 -32.70
CA ARG A 199 -15.24 -11.48 -33.62
C ARG A 199 -16.32 -10.42 -33.40
N GLU A 200 -16.47 -9.96 -32.16
CA GLU A 200 -17.36 -8.85 -31.79
C GLU A 200 -16.81 -7.49 -32.29
N GLY A 201 -15.58 -7.45 -32.82
CA GLY A 201 -15.00 -6.27 -33.48
C GLY A 201 -14.26 -5.32 -32.54
N PHE A 202 -13.97 -5.76 -31.31
CA PHE A 202 -13.13 -4.99 -30.39
C PHE A 202 -11.67 -5.05 -30.82
N THR A 203 -10.92 -4.01 -30.49
CA THR A 203 -9.51 -3.87 -30.89
C THR A 203 -8.64 -3.44 -29.71
N PHE A 204 -7.45 -4.03 -29.62
CA PHE A 204 -6.41 -3.66 -28.67
C PHE A 204 -5.42 -2.70 -29.34
N GLU A 205 -5.03 -1.65 -28.63
CA GLU A 205 -4.01 -0.70 -29.08
C GLU A 205 -3.17 -0.24 -27.90
N ILE A 206 -1.90 0.10 -28.15
CA ILE A 206 -1.05 0.80 -27.17
C ILE A 206 -0.85 2.22 -27.65
N ILE A 207 -1.35 3.16 -26.87
CA ILE A 207 -1.17 4.58 -27.10
C ILE A 207 0.03 5.08 -26.29
N GLN A 208 0.82 5.95 -26.91
CA GLN A 208 2.02 6.53 -26.32
C GLN A 208 1.74 7.96 -25.83
N PRO A 209 2.33 8.40 -24.70
CA PRO A 209 2.30 9.80 -24.31
C PRO A 209 3.08 10.68 -25.30
N PRO A 210 2.78 11.99 -25.41
CA PRO A 210 1.80 12.73 -24.62
C PRO A 210 0.37 12.50 -25.11
N PHE A 211 -0.54 12.27 -24.17
CA PHE A 211 -1.97 12.12 -24.42
C PHE A 211 -2.65 13.49 -24.55
N SER A 212 -3.56 13.61 -25.51
CA SER A 212 -4.39 14.80 -25.69
C SER A 212 -5.40 14.97 -24.54
N ALA A 213 -5.90 16.19 -24.35
CA ALA A 213 -6.95 16.47 -23.35
C ALA A 213 -8.23 15.65 -23.60
N THR A 214 -8.55 15.36 -24.86
CA THR A 214 -9.68 14.50 -25.23
C THR A 214 -9.46 13.06 -24.77
N GLN A 215 -8.30 12.47 -25.07
CA GLN A 215 -7.96 11.12 -24.61
C GLN A 215 -7.96 11.03 -23.08
N MET A 216 -7.41 12.03 -22.39
CA MET A 216 -7.44 12.06 -20.93
C MET A 216 -8.86 12.15 -20.38
N THR A 217 -9.75 12.88 -21.04
CA THR A 217 -11.17 12.96 -20.67
C THR A 217 -11.88 11.62 -20.84
N GLU A 218 -11.63 10.91 -21.94
CA GLU A 218 -12.18 9.58 -22.20
C GLU A 218 -11.70 8.56 -21.17
N LEU A 219 -10.38 8.52 -20.89
CA LEU A 219 -9.80 7.67 -19.85
C LEU A 219 -10.41 7.98 -18.47
N LYS A 220 -10.64 9.27 -18.17
CA LYS A 220 -11.26 9.70 -16.92
C LYS A 220 -12.71 9.23 -16.83
N GLN A 221 -13.48 9.28 -17.91
CA GLN A 221 -14.86 8.80 -17.93
C GLN A 221 -14.94 7.30 -17.61
N ILE A 222 -14.11 6.48 -18.26
CA ILE A 222 -14.00 5.04 -17.96
C ILE A 222 -13.64 4.81 -16.50
N SER A 223 -12.66 5.57 -16.01
CA SER A 223 -12.21 5.52 -14.63
C SER A 223 -13.32 5.85 -13.62
N ASP A 224 -14.07 6.94 -13.84
CA ASP A 224 -15.16 7.38 -12.98
C ASP A 224 -16.32 6.36 -12.95
N GLN A 225 -16.70 5.82 -14.12
CA GLN A 225 -17.72 4.79 -14.24
C GLN A 225 -17.30 3.49 -13.55
N TRP A 226 -16.04 3.07 -13.75
CA TRP A 226 -15.49 1.88 -13.10
C TRP A 226 -15.52 2.04 -11.58
N LEU A 227 -15.08 3.18 -11.05
CA LEU A 227 -15.11 3.45 -9.61
C LEU A 227 -16.55 3.43 -9.05
N GLY A 228 -17.49 4.06 -9.75
CA GLY A 228 -18.87 4.18 -9.32
C GLY A 228 -18.96 4.96 -8.00
N SER A 229 -19.44 4.32 -6.93
CA SER A 229 -19.50 4.92 -5.58
C SER A 229 -18.21 4.75 -4.76
N ARG A 230 -17.23 4.00 -5.29
CA ARG A 230 -15.96 3.74 -4.62
C ARG A 230 -15.05 4.97 -4.72
N LYS A 231 -14.14 5.11 -3.75
CA LYS A 231 -13.11 6.14 -3.76
C LYS A 231 -11.81 5.57 -4.30
N GLU A 232 -11.01 6.46 -4.89
CA GLU A 232 -9.61 6.18 -5.18
C GLU A 232 -8.86 5.82 -3.90
N LYS A 233 -7.92 4.89 -4.06
CA LYS A 233 -6.91 4.53 -3.06
C LYS A 233 -5.56 5.08 -3.50
N GLY A 234 -4.59 5.09 -2.60
CA GLY A 234 -3.24 5.55 -2.90
C GLY A 234 -2.20 4.68 -2.21
N PHE A 235 -1.01 5.25 -2.05
CA PHE A 235 0.15 4.65 -1.42
C PHE A 235 0.71 3.44 -2.18
N SER A 236 0.09 2.26 -2.02
CA SER A 236 0.49 0.99 -2.66
C SER A 236 -0.16 0.78 -4.03
N LEU A 237 -1.21 1.56 -4.33
CA LEU A 237 -1.97 1.48 -5.57
C LEU A 237 -1.96 2.82 -6.29
N GLY A 238 -1.93 2.78 -7.62
CA GLY A 238 -2.16 3.94 -8.45
C GLY A 238 -3.60 4.43 -8.42
N PHE A 239 -3.73 5.73 -8.67
CA PHE A 239 -5.00 6.41 -8.86
C PHE A 239 -4.96 7.26 -10.13
N PHE A 240 -6.14 7.67 -10.60
CA PHE A 240 -6.23 8.48 -11.81
C PHE A 240 -5.63 9.86 -11.57
N SER A 241 -4.42 10.06 -12.08
CA SER A 241 -3.70 11.34 -12.09
C SER A 241 -3.18 11.60 -13.50
N GLU A 242 -3.54 12.75 -14.07
CA GLU A 242 -3.13 13.09 -15.44
C GLU A 242 -1.60 13.17 -15.55
N ASP A 243 -0.94 13.86 -14.62
CA ASP A 243 0.52 13.95 -14.53
C ASP A 243 1.18 12.55 -14.49
N TYR A 244 0.56 11.61 -13.78
CA TYR A 244 1.08 10.26 -13.61
C TYR A 244 0.89 9.41 -14.86
N LEU A 245 -0.31 9.45 -15.45
CA LEU A 245 -0.63 8.69 -16.65
C LEU A 245 0.17 9.18 -17.87
N GLN A 246 0.48 10.47 -17.95
CA GLN A 246 1.34 11.03 -19.01
C GLN A 246 2.78 10.51 -19.02
N ARG A 247 3.21 9.78 -17.98
CA ARG A 247 4.58 9.27 -17.86
C ARG A 247 4.80 7.93 -18.54
N ALA A 248 3.75 7.23 -18.96
CA ALA A 248 3.88 5.87 -19.45
C ALA A 248 2.87 5.50 -20.55
N PRO A 249 3.16 4.49 -21.38
CA PRO A 249 2.22 3.99 -22.37
C PRO A 249 0.94 3.46 -21.72
N ILE A 250 -0.18 3.53 -22.44
CA ILE A 250 -1.46 3.00 -22.00
C ILE A 250 -1.96 2.01 -23.03
N ALA A 251 -2.21 0.77 -22.61
CA ALA A 251 -2.96 -0.19 -23.38
C ALA A 251 -4.45 0.15 -23.31
N VAL A 252 -5.13 0.19 -24.44
CA VAL A 252 -6.55 0.49 -24.55
C VAL A 252 -7.31 -0.60 -25.28
N LEU A 253 -8.56 -0.80 -24.88
CA LEU A 253 -9.54 -1.59 -25.59
C LEU A 253 -10.56 -0.65 -26.20
N LYS A 254 -10.77 -0.79 -27.52
CA LYS A 254 -11.75 -0.03 -28.30
C LYS A 254 -12.86 -0.92 -28.79
N ASP A 255 -14.08 -0.38 -28.83
CA ASP A 255 -15.22 -1.05 -29.43
C ASP A 255 -15.21 -0.95 -30.97
N PRO A 256 -16.17 -1.57 -31.69
CA PRO A 256 -16.26 -1.48 -33.15
C PRO A 256 -16.48 -0.07 -33.69
N GLN A 257 -16.92 0.87 -32.84
CA GLN A 257 -17.09 2.29 -33.18
C GLN A 257 -15.82 3.10 -32.92
N GLN A 258 -14.75 2.46 -32.41
CA GLN A 258 -13.46 3.04 -32.02
C GLN A 258 -13.51 3.87 -30.73
N ASP A 259 -14.57 3.73 -29.94
CA ASP A 259 -14.66 4.37 -28.62
C ASP A 259 -13.86 3.56 -27.59
N LEU A 260 -13.16 4.26 -26.69
CA LEU A 260 -12.46 3.63 -25.57
C LEU A 260 -13.46 2.99 -24.60
N VAL A 261 -13.24 1.71 -24.26
CA VAL A 261 -14.08 0.97 -23.29
C VAL A 261 -13.30 0.41 -22.12
N ALA A 262 -11.99 0.24 -22.24
CA ALA A 262 -11.12 -0.14 -21.12
C ALA A 262 -9.69 0.35 -21.36
N PHE A 263 -8.92 0.45 -20.28
CA PHE A 263 -7.51 0.79 -20.36
C PHE A 263 -6.69 0.10 -19.27
N ALA A 264 -5.40 -0.09 -19.53
CA ALA A 264 -4.40 -0.49 -18.56
C ALA A 264 -3.12 0.34 -18.72
N SER A 265 -2.61 0.90 -17.62
CA SER A 265 -1.43 1.76 -17.66
C SER A 265 -0.15 0.94 -17.46
N ILE A 266 0.76 0.97 -18.43
CA ILE A 266 1.98 0.16 -18.48
C ILE A 266 3.12 0.92 -17.81
N MET A 267 3.41 0.62 -16.54
CA MET A 267 4.35 1.41 -15.76
C MET A 267 5.80 0.89 -15.91
N PRO A 268 6.80 1.78 -16.06
CA PRO A 268 8.20 1.38 -16.08
C PRO A 268 8.62 0.87 -14.69
N THR A 269 9.35 -0.25 -14.69
CA THR A 269 9.88 -0.86 -13.46
C THR A 269 11.36 -0.55 -13.25
N TYR A 270 12.05 -0.03 -14.28
CA TYR A 270 13.49 0.24 -14.26
C TYR A 270 14.33 -1.00 -13.95
N THR A 271 13.88 -2.17 -14.42
CA THR A 271 14.53 -3.47 -14.15
C THR A 271 15.31 -4.03 -15.34
N ASP A 272 15.65 -3.20 -16.34
CA ASP A 272 16.36 -3.61 -17.56
C ASP A 272 15.65 -4.79 -18.26
N ASN A 273 14.37 -4.59 -18.59
CA ASN A 273 13.48 -5.58 -19.21
C ASN A 273 13.25 -6.90 -18.42
N LYS A 274 13.67 -7.00 -17.16
CA LYS A 274 13.38 -8.22 -16.38
C LYS A 274 11.90 -8.34 -16.00
N ILE A 275 11.28 -7.27 -15.54
CA ILE A 275 9.91 -7.28 -15.02
C ILE A 275 9.09 -6.17 -15.68
N GLY A 276 7.98 -6.54 -16.31
CA GLY A 276 6.93 -5.63 -16.74
C GLY A 276 5.74 -5.71 -15.79
N THR A 277 5.01 -4.60 -15.64
CA THR A 277 3.79 -4.58 -14.81
C THR A 277 2.81 -3.55 -15.35
N ILE A 278 1.60 -3.59 -14.79
CA ILE A 278 0.60 -2.54 -14.93
C ILE A 278 0.25 -2.00 -13.54
N ASP A 279 -0.34 -0.81 -13.52
CA ASP A 279 -0.84 -0.20 -12.29
C ASP A 279 -2.38 -0.10 -12.32
N LEU A 280 -2.91 0.84 -13.09
CA LEU A 280 -4.36 0.92 -13.30
C LEU A 280 -4.79 -0.07 -14.39
N MET A 281 -5.86 -0.82 -14.15
CA MET A 281 -6.65 -1.51 -15.17
C MET A 281 -8.13 -1.28 -14.90
N ARG A 282 -8.81 -0.56 -15.80
CA ARG A 282 -10.21 -0.12 -15.62
C ARG A 282 -11.00 -0.32 -16.89
N TYR A 283 -12.30 -0.53 -16.73
CA TYR A 283 -13.23 -0.77 -17.85
C TYR A 283 -14.59 -0.11 -17.58
N ASP A 284 -15.26 0.31 -18.65
CA ASP A 284 -16.64 0.78 -18.61
C ASP A 284 -17.55 -0.45 -18.40
N PRO A 285 -18.28 -0.55 -17.28
CA PRO A 285 -19.09 -1.72 -16.97
C PRO A 285 -20.30 -1.91 -17.90
N GLU A 286 -20.70 -0.88 -18.64
CA GLU A 286 -21.82 -0.94 -19.58
C GLU A 286 -21.35 -1.27 -21.00
N LYS A 287 -20.19 -0.75 -21.42
CA LYS A 287 -19.68 -0.93 -22.79
C LYS A 287 -18.70 -2.10 -22.94
N ALA A 288 -17.89 -2.39 -21.93
CA ALA A 288 -16.84 -3.39 -22.05
C ALA A 288 -17.41 -4.82 -22.05
N PRO A 289 -17.01 -5.69 -22.99
CA PRO A 289 -17.53 -7.06 -23.06
C PRO A 289 -17.05 -7.88 -21.85
N ALA A 290 -17.85 -8.88 -21.47
CA ALA A 290 -17.43 -9.84 -20.43
C ALA A 290 -16.08 -10.47 -20.82
N GLY A 291 -15.12 -10.53 -19.89
CA GLY A 291 -13.77 -11.04 -20.17
C GLY A 291 -12.79 -10.00 -20.72
N SER A 292 -13.13 -8.71 -20.73
CA SER A 292 -12.21 -7.62 -21.14
C SER A 292 -10.88 -7.62 -20.38
N MET A 293 -10.87 -7.95 -19.08
CA MET A 293 -9.62 -8.07 -18.32
C MET A 293 -8.72 -9.20 -18.85
N ASP A 294 -9.31 -10.38 -19.12
CA ASP A 294 -8.57 -11.50 -19.69
C ASP A 294 -8.02 -11.14 -21.07
N TYR A 295 -8.82 -10.44 -21.89
CA TYR A 295 -8.40 -9.95 -23.21
C TYR A 295 -7.21 -8.98 -23.12
N LEU A 296 -7.29 -7.98 -22.25
CA LEU A 296 -6.20 -7.02 -22.01
C LEU A 296 -4.93 -7.72 -21.53
N PHE A 297 -5.02 -8.62 -20.54
CA PHE A 297 -3.83 -9.35 -20.06
C PHE A 297 -3.17 -10.18 -21.15
N LEU A 298 -3.95 -10.91 -21.96
CA LEU A 298 -3.39 -11.74 -23.04
C LEU A 298 -2.61 -10.88 -24.04
N HIS A 299 -3.18 -9.75 -24.48
CA HIS A 299 -2.47 -8.84 -25.39
C HIS A 299 -1.30 -8.14 -24.72
N LEU A 300 -1.39 -7.80 -23.43
CA LEU A 300 -0.25 -7.24 -22.68
C LEU A 300 0.91 -8.25 -22.56
N PHE A 301 0.62 -9.54 -22.37
CA PHE A 301 1.67 -10.56 -22.36
C PHE A 301 2.34 -10.70 -23.72
N GLU A 302 1.57 -10.64 -24.81
CA GLU A 302 2.09 -10.68 -26.17
C GLU A 302 2.94 -9.44 -26.47
N TYR A 303 2.44 -8.25 -26.17
CA TYR A 303 3.19 -7.00 -26.32
C TYR A 303 4.48 -6.98 -25.51
N MET A 304 4.43 -7.30 -24.21
CA MET A 304 5.63 -7.28 -23.37
C MET A 304 6.63 -8.36 -23.77
N LYS A 305 6.16 -9.47 -24.34
CA LYS A 305 7.03 -10.48 -24.94
C LYS A 305 7.76 -9.94 -26.18
N GLU A 306 7.08 -9.15 -27.02
CA GLU A 306 7.69 -8.46 -28.17
C GLU A 306 8.74 -7.42 -27.72
N GLU A 307 8.48 -6.74 -26.61
CA GLU A 307 9.43 -5.83 -25.93
C GLU A 307 10.56 -6.58 -25.17
N GLN A 308 10.64 -7.91 -25.31
CA GLN A 308 11.66 -8.77 -24.70
C GLN A 308 11.69 -8.72 -23.17
N ILE A 309 10.53 -8.45 -22.55
CA ILE A 309 10.41 -8.51 -21.10
C ILE A 309 10.39 -9.97 -20.65
N GLU A 310 11.15 -10.31 -19.60
CA GLU A 310 11.25 -11.70 -19.11
C GLU A 310 9.99 -12.15 -18.36
N PHE A 311 9.52 -11.33 -17.41
CA PHE A 311 8.38 -11.63 -16.54
C PHE A 311 7.34 -10.52 -16.52
N PHE A 312 6.07 -10.88 -16.53
CA PHE A 312 4.96 -9.97 -16.21
C PHE A 312 4.54 -10.17 -14.74
N ASN A 313 4.60 -9.12 -13.93
CA ASN A 313 4.04 -9.10 -12.58
C ASN A 313 2.54 -8.76 -12.65
N LEU A 314 1.67 -9.68 -12.23
CA LEU A 314 0.21 -9.49 -12.15
C LEU A 314 -0.23 -8.73 -10.89
N GLY A 315 0.72 -8.29 -10.06
CA GLY A 315 0.53 -7.66 -8.77
C GLY A 315 0.19 -8.66 -7.66
N MET A 316 -0.06 -8.12 -6.47
CA MET A 316 -0.27 -8.89 -5.25
C MET A 316 -1.60 -9.67 -5.20
N ALA A 317 -1.57 -10.87 -4.62
CA ALA A 317 -2.71 -11.57 -4.05
C ALA A 317 -2.57 -11.59 -2.51
N PRO A 318 -3.28 -10.71 -1.79
CA PRO A 318 -3.10 -10.54 -0.34
C PRO A 318 -3.52 -11.78 0.44
N LEU A 319 -2.87 -12.00 1.59
CA LEU A 319 -3.15 -13.04 2.59
C LEU A 319 -3.18 -14.48 2.06
N SER A 320 -2.73 -14.69 0.84
CA SER A 320 -2.74 -15.99 0.23
C SER A 320 -1.72 -16.90 0.95
N ASN A 321 -2.22 -18.03 1.50
CA ASN A 321 -1.48 -18.93 2.39
C ASN A 321 -1.02 -18.32 3.73
N VAL A 322 -1.60 -17.22 4.21
CA VAL A 322 -1.26 -16.59 5.51
C VAL A 322 -2.31 -16.94 6.57
N GLY A 323 -1.89 -17.37 7.76
CA GLY A 323 -2.80 -17.55 8.90
C GLY A 323 -3.80 -18.72 8.80
N THR A 324 -3.76 -19.52 7.72
CA THR A 324 -4.74 -20.58 7.44
C THR A 324 -4.52 -21.85 8.27
N SER A 325 -3.34 -22.03 8.85
CA SER A 325 -3.00 -23.18 9.69
C SER A 325 -3.48 -22.96 11.13
N ARG A 326 -3.99 -24.02 11.78
CA ARG A 326 -4.34 -24.00 13.22
C ARG A 326 -3.15 -23.66 14.13
N LYS A 327 -1.92 -23.80 13.64
CA LYS A 327 -0.67 -23.46 14.35
C LYS A 327 -0.08 -22.11 13.94
N SER A 328 -0.77 -21.32 13.11
CA SER A 328 -0.30 -19.99 12.72
C SER A 328 -0.12 -19.08 13.94
N PHE A 329 0.89 -18.21 13.86
CA PHE A 329 1.20 -17.27 14.93
C PHE A 329 0.05 -16.31 15.21
N ILE A 330 -0.08 -15.84 16.45
CA ILE A 330 -1.14 -14.89 16.85
C ILE A 330 -1.03 -13.59 16.02
N GLN A 331 0.18 -13.16 15.68
CA GLN A 331 0.40 -11.99 14.82
C GLN A 331 -0.24 -12.16 13.43
N GLU A 332 -0.10 -13.33 12.79
CA GLU A 332 -0.71 -13.62 11.49
C GLU A 332 -2.24 -13.60 11.56
N ARG A 333 -2.81 -14.06 12.67
CA ARG A 333 -4.27 -14.04 12.89
C ARG A 333 -4.80 -12.61 13.08
N ILE A 334 -4.02 -11.74 13.72
CA ILE A 334 -4.35 -10.32 13.87
C ILE A 334 -4.26 -9.62 12.51
N ALA A 335 -3.20 -9.88 11.74
CA ALA A 335 -3.04 -9.38 10.38
C ALA A 335 -4.22 -9.80 9.48
N TYR A 336 -4.54 -11.09 9.49
CA TYR A 336 -5.70 -11.65 8.80
C TYR A 336 -6.99 -10.93 9.21
N LEU A 337 -7.22 -10.75 10.52
CA LEU A 337 -8.42 -10.06 11.01
C LEU A 337 -8.48 -8.60 10.54
N VAL A 338 -7.39 -7.84 10.65
CA VAL A 338 -7.39 -6.43 10.24
C VAL A 338 -7.66 -6.28 8.76
N TYR A 339 -7.13 -7.17 7.91
CA TYR A 339 -7.34 -7.11 6.47
C TYR A 339 -8.70 -7.67 6.04
N GLU A 340 -9.12 -8.83 6.56
CA GLU A 340 -10.44 -9.42 6.29
C GLU A 340 -11.58 -8.45 6.64
N PHE A 341 -11.48 -7.77 7.78
CA PHE A 341 -12.50 -6.82 8.24
C PHE A 341 -12.26 -5.39 7.76
N GLY A 342 -11.02 -5.03 7.38
CA GLY A 342 -10.63 -3.69 6.95
C GLY A 342 -10.75 -3.46 5.44
N SER A 343 -10.50 -4.48 4.62
CA SER A 343 -10.68 -4.42 3.17
C SER A 343 -11.94 -5.18 2.76
N HIS A 344 -13.09 -4.54 2.95
CA HIS A 344 -14.41 -5.06 2.56
C HIS A 344 -14.60 -5.27 1.03
N PHE A 345 -13.52 -5.27 0.24
CA PHE A 345 -13.55 -5.05 -1.21
C PHE A 345 -12.72 -6.02 -2.05
N TYR A 346 -11.89 -6.89 -1.44
CA TYR A 346 -11.19 -7.94 -2.17
C TYR A 346 -11.53 -9.29 -1.57
N SER A 347 -12.31 -10.12 -2.27
CA SER A 347 -12.38 -11.54 -1.96
C SER A 347 -11.03 -12.17 -2.32
N PHE A 348 -10.11 -12.22 -1.35
CA PHE A 348 -8.71 -12.62 -1.53
C PHE A 348 -8.54 -13.93 -2.30
N HIS A 349 -9.42 -14.91 -2.04
CA HIS A 349 -9.44 -16.19 -2.73
C HIS A 349 -9.73 -16.06 -4.23
N GLY A 350 -10.70 -15.22 -4.61
CA GLY A 350 -11.08 -15.05 -6.01
C GLY A 350 -9.99 -14.38 -6.85
N LEU A 351 -9.21 -13.47 -6.25
CA LEU A 351 -8.12 -12.79 -6.96
C LEU A 351 -6.94 -13.74 -7.23
N ARG A 352 -6.59 -14.60 -6.27
CA ARG A 352 -5.54 -15.61 -6.48
C ARG A 352 -5.96 -16.61 -7.55
N GLU A 353 -7.16 -17.18 -7.44
CA GLU A 353 -7.68 -18.16 -8.40
C GLU A 353 -7.75 -17.57 -9.82
N TYR A 354 -8.11 -16.28 -9.94
CA TYR A 354 -8.09 -15.57 -11.20
C TYR A 354 -6.66 -15.49 -11.79
N LYS A 355 -5.65 -15.18 -10.97
CA LYS A 355 -4.25 -15.07 -11.41
C LYS A 355 -3.60 -16.43 -11.72
N ASP A 356 -4.00 -17.51 -11.04
CA ASP A 356 -3.50 -18.88 -11.27
C ASP A 356 -3.74 -19.40 -12.71
N LYS A 357 -4.67 -18.79 -13.44
CA LYS A 357 -4.85 -19.03 -14.88
C LYS A 357 -3.54 -18.83 -15.66
N TYR A 358 -2.79 -17.79 -15.31
CA TYR A 358 -1.62 -17.30 -16.04
C TYR A 358 -0.31 -17.47 -15.27
N ALA A 359 -0.36 -17.42 -13.94
CA ALA A 359 0.81 -17.46 -13.08
C ALA A 359 1.68 -18.71 -13.34
N THR A 360 2.97 -18.45 -13.50
CA THR A 360 4.02 -19.48 -13.64
C THR A 360 4.66 -19.77 -12.28
N HIS A 361 4.90 -18.75 -11.48
CA HIS A 361 5.37 -18.86 -10.11
C HIS A 361 4.81 -17.72 -9.25
N TRP A 362 4.90 -17.91 -7.94
CA TRP A 362 4.41 -17.00 -6.92
C TRP A 362 5.57 -16.56 -6.02
N THR A 363 5.72 -15.26 -5.84
CA THR A 363 6.80 -14.67 -5.03
C THR A 363 6.20 -14.11 -3.74
N SER A 364 6.73 -14.50 -2.59
CA SER A 364 6.20 -14.04 -1.30
C SER A 364 6.59 -12.59 -1.02
N ARG A 365 5.64 -11.81 -0.49
CA ARG A 365 5.85 -10.43 -0.03
C ARG A 365 5.55 -10.31 1.46
N TYR A 366 6.34 -9.49 2.14
CA TYR A 366 6.37 -9.42 3.59
C TYR A 366 6.22 -8.00 4.12
N THR A 367 5.63 -7.89 5.30
CA THR A 367 5.61 -6.66 6.08
C THR A 367 6.55 -6.83 7.27
N SER A 368 7.58 -6.01 7.32
CA SER A 368 8.58 -6.00 8.39
C SER A 368 8.37 -4.81 9.31
N TYR A 369 8.39 -5.06 10.62
CA TYR A 369 8.17 -4.05 11.65
C TYR A 369 9.14 -4.25 12.82
N SER A 370 9.58 -3.15 13.44
CA SER A 370 10.41 -3.21 14.65
C SER A 370 9.70 -3.98 15.77
N ARG A 371 10.44 -4.80 16.52
CA ARG A 371 9.94 -5.57 17.68
C ARG A 371 9.27 -4.72 18.76
N ASP A 372 9.62 -3.44 18.85
CA ASP A 372 9.02 -2.49 19.78
C ASP A 372 7.63 -2.01 19.33
N SER A 373 7.21 -2.39 18.12
CA SER A 373 5.91 -2.02 17.55
C SER A 373 4.84 -3.06 17.83
N TRP A 374 3.68 -2.60 18.29
CA TRP A 374 2.52 -3.47 18.39
C TRP A 374 1.91 -3.72 17.00
N ILE A 375 1.90 -4.98 16.57
CA ILE A 375 1.49 -5.38 15.21
C ILE A 375 0.10 -4.87 14.83
N ALA A 376 -0.88 -4.91 15.75
CA ALA A 376 -2.23 -4.42 15.46
C ALA A 376 -2.24 -2.93 15.07
N TYR A 377 -1.40 -2.12 15.73
CA TYR A 377 -1.27 -0.71 15.40
C TYR A 377 -0.56 -0.50 14.06
N VAL A 378 0.45 -1.31 13.75
CA VAL A 378 1.11 -1.32 12.44
C VAL A 378 0.10 -1.61 11.33
N MET A 379 -0.71 -2.66 11.49
CA MET A 379 -1.74 -3.04 10.51
C MET A 379 -2.83 -1.98 10.35
N ILE A 380 -3.24 -1.30 11.43
CA ILE A 380 -4.18 -0.18 11.35
C ILE A 380 -3.56 1.01 10.61
N ALA A 381 -2.30 1.34 10.90
CA ALA A 381 -1.59 2.42 10.20
C ALA A 381 -1.46 2.13 8.70
N LEU A 382 -1.11 0.89 8.34
CA LEU A 382 -1.11 0.39 6.97
C LEU A 382 -2.47 0.56 6.31
N LEU A 383 -3.53 0.03 6.93
CA LEU A 383 -4.89 0.12 6.40
C LEU A 383 -5.34 1.57 6.19
N ILE A 384 -4.95 2.50 7.06
CA ILE A 384 -5.31 3.92 6.94
C ILE A 384 -4.54 4.59 5.80
N ILE A 385 -3.24 4.32 5.66
CA ILE A 385 -2.42 4.88 4.58
C ILE A 385 -2.88 4.32 3.22
N ASP A 386 -3.11 3.02 3.14
CA ASP A 386 -3.52 2.34 1.91
C ASP A 386 -4.92 2.75 1.43
N ASN A 387 -5.84 3.01 2.37
CA ASN A 387 -7.18 3.53 2.06
C ASN A 387 -7.27 5.07 2.19
N ALA A 388 -6.15 5.77 2.25
CA ALA A 388 -6.18 7.23 2.34
C ALA A 388 -6.86 7.79 1.08
N PRO A 389 -7.88 8.65 1.22
CA PRO A 389 -8.55 9.21 0.07
C PRO A 389 -7.59 10.11 -0.70
N VAL A 390 -7.54 9.91 -2.01
CA VAL A 390 -6.83 10.79 -2.96
C VAL A 390 -7.66 12.05 -3.14
N ASP A 391 -7.54 13.01 -2.22
CA ASP A 391 -8.26 14.28 -2.31
C ASP A 391 -7.27 15.39 -2.71
N HIS A 392 -7.37 15.86 -3.96
CA HIS A 392 -6.60 17.01 -4.46
C HIS A 392 -6.94 18.32 -3.74
N LYS A 393 -7.98 18.33 -2.90
CA LYS A 393 -8.32 19.47 -2.05
C LYS A 393 -7.97 19.11 -0.61
N LYS A 394 -6.97 19.81 -0.05
CA LYS A 394 -6.81 19.97 1.40
C LYS A 394 -8.12 20.49 1.98
N ARG A 395 -9.02 19.59 2.36
CA ARG A 395 -10.21 19.93 3.12
C ARG A 395 -9.72 20.27 4.52
N LEU A 396 -9.46 21.56 4.75
CA LEU A 396 -9.14 22.07 6.07
C LEU A 396 -10.31 21.73 7.00
N VAL A 397 -10.15 20.69 7.80
CA VAL A 397 -11.15 20.26 8.78
C VAL A 397 -11.13 21.20 9.99
N GLY A 398 -12.32 21.67 10.37
CA GLY A 398 -12.72 22.05 11.73
C GLY A 398 -11.99 23.22 12.39
N LEU A 399 -10.75 23.02 12.84
CA LEU A 399 -10.04 23.98 13.67
C LEU A 399 -9.09 24.91 12.90
N LYS A 400 -8.42 24.41 11.85
CA LYS A 400 -7.44 25.22 11.09
C LYS A 400 -8.09 26.39 10.33
N LYS A 401 -9.35 26.24 9.93
CA LYS A 401 -10.13 27.29 9.24
C LYS A 401 -10.55 28.42 10.18
N TRP A 402 -10.65 28.15 11.48
CA TRP A 402 -11.00 29.14 12.50
C TRP A 402 -9.78 29.97 12.94
N LEU A 403 -8.61 29.34 13.03
CA LEU A 403 -7.35 29.99 13.43
C LEU A 403 -6.77 30.96 12.39
N GLN A 404 -7.14 30.87 11.11
CA GLN A 404 -6.73 31.82 10.06
C GLN A 404 -7.72 32.98 9.85
N LYS A 405 -8.88 32.95 10.53
CA LYS A 405 -9.91 34.01 10.43
C LYS A 405 -9.86 35.02 11.59
N ARG A 406 -8.82 34.96 12.42
CA ARG A 406 -8.42 35.97 13.40
C ARG A 406 -6.99 36.37 13.09
#